data_AF-A0A936MSB6-F1
#
_entry.id   AF-A0A936MSB6-F1
#
_cell.length_a   1.000
_cell.length_b   1.000
_cell.length_c   1.000
_cell.angle_alpha   90.00
_cell.angle_beta   90.00
_cell.angle_gamma   90.00
#
_symmetry.space_group_name_H-M   'P 1'
#
loop_
_entity.id
_entity.type
_entity.pdbx_description
1 polymer ?
#
loop_
_entity_poly.entity_id
_entity_poly.type
_entity_poly.pdbx_seq_one_letter_code
_entity_poly.pdbx_strand_id
1 'polypeptide(L)'
;MSDEREPREVNEPASQTSETPADATDAPANAKDVVMIHSPHDDGQGYNVLRMRDGSVELGAIRNIREGAPIHGDIVSLTQRKEHERLYNVETLVKSPRPQLPARHGPAQVATDAYRTNWDNIFGKTSSSEGNGAPN
;
A
#
# COMPACT_ATOMS: atom_id res chain seq x y z
N MET A 1 -26.00 9.84 72.39
CA MET A 1 -25.70 8.51 72.98
C MET A 1 -26.16 7.50 71.95
N SER A 2 -25.36 6.81 71.17
CA SER A 2 -23.92 6.58 71.03
C SER A 2 -23.82 5.89 69.64
N ASP A 3 -22.85 6.24 68.79
CA ASP A 3 -21.71 5.37 68.46
C ASP A 3 -22.13 3.94 68.04
N GLU A 4 -21.73 3.32 66.92
CA GLU A 4 -20.49 3.42 66.17
C GLU A 4 -20.41 2.22 65.19
N ARG A 5 -19.57 2.34 64.13
CA ARG A 5 -18.98 1.32 63.21
C ARG A 5 -19.65 1.00 61.87
N GLU A 6 -19.16 1.67 60.82
CA GLU A 6 -18.56 0.97 59.66
C GLU A 6 -17.14 0.49 60.06
N PRO A 7 -16.59 -0.65 59.55
CA PRO A 7 -15.97 -0.65 58.20
C PRO A 7 -15.85 -2.01 57.44
N ARG A 8 -15.63 -1.89 56.12
CA ARG A 8 -14.73 -2.62 55.17
C ARG A 8 -14.54 -4.15 55.25
N GLU A 9 -14.54 -4.83 54.08
CA GLU A 9 -13.41 -5.58 53.45
C GLU A 9 -13.98 -6.58 52.39
N VAL A 10 -13.87 -6.30 51.08
CA VAL A 10 -12.86 -6.84 50.12
C VAL A 10 -12.76 -8.38 50.10
N ASN A 11 -13.25 -9.05 49.05
CA ASN A 11 -12.47 -9.64 47.94
C ASN A 11 -13.21 -10.81 47.24
N GLU A 12 -13.05 -10.88 45.92
CA GLU A 12 -13.51 -11.96 45.04
C GLU A 12 -12.77 -13.30 45.30
N PRO A 13 -13.26 -14.40 44.73
CA PRO A 13 -12.48 -14.99 43.62
C PRO A 13 -13.40 -15.29 42.41
N ALA A 14 -13.07 -14.75 41.23
CA ALA A 14 -12.20 -15.39 40.23
C ALA A 14 -12.63 -16.80 39.82
N SER A 15 -13.14 -16.92 38.59
CA SER A 15 -12.51 -17.69 37.49
C SER A 15 -13.56 -18.02 36.41
N GLN A 16 -13.53 -17.30 35.30
CA GLN A 16 -12.93 -17.76 34.04
C GLN A 16 -13.83 -18.77 33.30
N THR A 17 -14.71 -18.26 32.45
CA THR A 17 -15.00 -18.95 31.19
C THR A 17 -14.03 -18.40 30.17
N SER A 18 -13.16 -19.29 29.74
CA SER A 18 -11.98 -19.08 28.92
C SER A 18 -12.30 -18.40 27.60
N GLU A 19 -11.37 -17.54 27.24
CA GLU A 19 -11.19 -16.90 25.95
C GLU A 19 -11.18 -17.92 24.80
N THR A 20 -11.78 -17.51 23.69
CA THR A 20 -11.16 -17.71 22.38
C THR A 20 -11.41 -16.41 21.60
N PRO A 21 -10.39 -15.58 21.34
CA PRO A 21 -10.51 -14.43 20.48
C PRO A 21 -10.42 -14.94 19.04
N ALA A 22 -11.55 -15.38 18.50
CA ALA A 22 -11.65 -15.68 17.07
C ALA A 22 -11.90 -14.36 16.33
N ASP A 23 -10.79 -13.78 15.90
CA ASP A 23 -10.71 -12.94 14.71
C ASP A 23 -11.66 -11.74 14.72
N ALA A 24 -11.32 -10.73 15.53
CA ALA A 24 -11.63 -9.37 15.13
C ALA A 24 -10.82 -9.09 13.86
N THR A 25 -11.40 -9.48 12.72
CA THR A 25 -11.03 -8.94 11.42
C THR A 25 -11.06 -7.43 11.59
N ASP A 26 -9.88 -6.83 11.74
CA ASP A 26 -9.64 -5.40 11.62
C ASP A 26 -9.94 -5.04 10.15
N ALA A 27 -11.22 -4.99 9.82
CA ALA A 27 -11.70 -4.35 8.62
C ALA A 27 -11.35 -2.87 8.83
N PRO A 28 -10.35 -2.32 8.12
CA PRO A 28 -9.94 -0.95 8.36
C PRO A 28 -11.17 -0.07 8.15
N ALA A 29 -11.56 0.65 9.19
CA ALA A 29 -12.64 1.63 9.14
C ALA A 29 -12.39 2.53 7.94
N ASN A 30 -13.17 2.32 6.86
CA ASN A 30 -12.97 2.84 5.50
C ASN A 30 -12.17 4.17 5.47
N ALA A 31 -10.84 4.06 5.48
CA ALA A 31 -9.98 5.23 5.49
C ALA A 31 -10.13 5.88 4.12
N LYS A 32 -10.86 7.00 4.08
CA LYS A 32 -11.24 7.64 2.83
C LYS A 32 -9.98 8.06 2.08
N ASP A 33 -9.80 7.52 0.88
CA ASP A 33 -8.71 7.90 -0.02
C ASP A 33 -9.04 9.24 -0.69
N VAL A 34 -8.31 10.27 -0.33
CA VAL A 34 -8.58 11.66 -0.73
C VAL A 34 -7.31 12.30 -1.23
N VAL A 35 -7.41 13.02 -2.34
CA VAL A 35 -6.32 13.83 -2.87
C VAL A 35 -6.70 15.31 -2.89
N MET A 36 -5.76 16.15 -2.47
CA MET A 36 -5.84 17.60 -2.59
C MET A 36 -4.83 18.08 -3.64
N ILE A 37 -5.31 18.86 -4.61
CA ILE A 37 -4.45 19.51 -5.61
C ILE A 37 -3.83 20.77 -5.00
N HIS A 38 -2.50 20.85 -5.02
CA HIS A 38 -1.75 21.95 -4.42
C HIS A 38 -1.26 22.97 -5.47
N SER A 39 -0.28 22.58 -6.29
CA SER A 39 0.39 23.46 -7.27
C SER A 39 0.63 22.73 -8.59
N PRO A 40 0.86 23.44 -9.71
CA PRO A 40 1.43 22.82 -10.91
C PRO A 40 2.76 22.12 -10.57
N HIS A 41 3.07 21.06 -11.32
CA HIS A 41 4.37 20.39 -11.23
C HIS A 41 5.44 21.15 -12.04
N ASP A 42 6.71 20.98 -11.70
CA ASP A 42 7.82 21.81 -12.20
C ASP A 42 8.05 21.69 -13.71
N ASP A 43 7.72 20.53 -14.30
CA ASP A 43 7.83 20.30 -15.74
C ASP A 43 6.61 20.81 -16.54
N GLY A 44 5.65 21.46 -15.87
CA GLY A 44 4.41 21.93 -16.45
C GLY A 44 3.43 20.83 -16.84
N GLN A 45 3.73 19.57 -16.51
CA GLN A 45 2.91 18.41 -16.86
C GLN A 45 2.29 17.82 -15.59
N GLY A 46 1.09 18.31 -15.26
CA GLY A 46 0.31 17.82 -14.11
C GLY A 46 0.45 18.68 -12.86
N TYR A 47 0.19 18.09 -11.70
CA TYR A 47 0.07 18.81 -10.43
C TYR A 47 0.74 18.07 -9.27
N ASN A 48 1.34 18.82 -8.36
CA ASN A 48 1.74 18.35 -7.04
C ASN A 48 0.48 18.18 -6.17
N VAL A 49 0.43 17.08 -5.42
CA VAL A 49 -0.74 16.70 -4.62
C VAL A 49 -0.36 16.19 -3.24
N LEU A 50 -1.29 16.35 -2.31
CA LEU A 50 -1.28 15.66 -1.02
C LEU A 50 -2.36 14.58 -1.05
N ARG A 51 -1.99 13.31 -0.87
CA ARG A 51 -2.93 12.19 -0.82
C ARG A 51 -2.99 11.63 0.59
N MET A 52 -4.18 11.52 1.14
CA MET A 52 -4.44 10.81 2.39
C MET A 52 -4.93 9.41 2.06
N ARG A 53 -4.20 8.39 2.53
CA ARG A 53 -4.53 6.97 2.34
C ARG A 53 -3.96 6.14 3.49
N ASP A 54 -4.70 5.13 3.92
CA ASP A 54 -4.26 4.18 4.96
C ASP A 54 -3.79 4.91 6.25
N GLY A 55 -4.44 6.03 6.58
CA GLY A 55 -4.10 6.88 7.74
C GLY A 55 -2.83 7.73 7.61
N SER A 56 -2.17 7.71 6.45
CA SER A 56 -0.96 8.50 6.18
C SER A 56 -1.20 9.55 5.10
N VAL A 57 -0.41 10.64 5.14
CA VAL A 57 -0.40 11.67 4.11
C VAL A 57 0.87 11.53 3.28
N GLU A 58 0.71 11.30 1.99
CA GLU A 58 1.78 11.17 1.01
C GLU A 58 1.83 12.42 0.13
N LEU A 59 3.04 12.90 -0.14
CA LEU A 59 3.29 13.93 -1.16
C LEU A 59 3.61 13.23 -2.48
N GLY A 60 2.95 13.65 -3.56
CA GLY A 60 3.18 13.07 -4.89
C GLY A 60 2.80 14.02 -6.01
N ALA A 61 2.77 13.49 -7.23
CA ALA A 61 2.31 14.21 -8.41
C ALA A 61 1.27 13.38 -9.17
N ILE A 62 0.28 14.05 -9.75
CA ILE A 62 -0.68 13.44 -10.67
C ILE A 62 -0.44 13.96 -12.08
N ARG A 63 -0.60 13.06 -13.06
CA ARG A 63 -0.38 13.34 -14.48
C ARG A 63 -1.47 12.68 -15.31
N ASN A 64 -1.87 13.33 -16.39
CA ASN A 64 -2.80 12.74 -17.33
C ASN A 64 -2.12 11.57 -18.06
N ILE A 65 -2.86 10.48 -18.24
CA ILE A 65 -2.41 9.32 -19.02
C ILE A 65 -2.33 9.74 -20.50
N ARG A 66 -1.26 9.31 -21.18
CA ARG A 66 -1.03 9.54 -22.60
C ARG A 66 -0.79 8.22 -23.30
N GLU A 67 -1.46 8.02 -24.42
CA GLU A 67 -1.24 6.86 -25.26
C GLU A 67 0.22 6.81 -25.75
N GLY A 68 0.82 5.62 -25.73
CA GLY A 68 2.22 5.40 -26.10
C GLY A 68 3.25 5.87 -25.07
N ALA A 69 2.86 6.55 -23.99
CA ALA A 69 3.76 6.97 -22.93
C ALA A 69 3.82 5.93 -21.78
N PRO A 70 4.99 5.75 -21.13
CA PRO A 70 5.08 4.92 -19.94
C PRO A 70 4.18 5.40 -18.80
N ILE A 71 3.63 4.44 -18.05
CA ILE A 71 2.82 4.72 -16.85
C ILE A 71 3.72 4.69 -15.63
N HIS A 72 3.72 5.78 -14.87
CA HIS A 72 4.48 5.90 -13.63
C HIS A 72 3.52 5.91 -12.45
N GLY A 73 3.69 4.96 -11.52
CA GLY A 73 2.84 4.86 -10.34
C GLY A 73 1.45 4.30 -10.63
N ASP A 74 0.53 4.57 -9.71
CA ASP A 74 -0.83 4.01 -9.74
C ASP A 74 -1.71 4.76 -10.76
N ILE A 75 -2.58 4.02 -11.47
CA ILE A 75 -3.63 4.60 -12.29
C ILE A 75 -4.84 4.84 -11.41
N VAL A 76 -5.31 6.09 -11.39
CA VAL A 76 -6.41 6.52 -10.54
C VAL A 76 -7.47 7.26 -11.33
N SER A 77 -8.72 7.11 -10.90
CA SER A 77 -9.85 7.94 -11.29
C SER A 77 -10.12 8.96 -10.17
N LEU A 78 -10.36 10.22 -10.55
CA LEU A 78 -10.59 11.30 -9.61
C LEU A 78 -12.02 11.81 -9.75
N THR A 79 -12.77 11.83 -8.64
CA THR A 79 -14.11 12.44 -8.57
C THR A 79 -14.09 13.63 -7.63
N GLN A 80 -14.41 14.82 -8.14
CA GLN A 80 -14.39 16.04 -7.35
C GLN A 80 -15.41 15.97 -6.20
N ARG A 81 -15.02 16.45 -5.02
CA ARG A 81 -15.90 16.54 -3.86
C ARG A 81 -16.67 17.85 -3.86
N LYS A 82 -17.92 17.78 -3.38
CA LYS A 82 -18.77 18.97 -3.16
C LYS A 82 -18.25 19.90 -2.06
N GLU A 83 -17.44 19.36 -1.15
CA GLU A 83 -16.91 20.08 0.01
C GLU A 83 -15.89 21.17 -0.38
N HIS A 84 -15.06 20.93 -1.41
CA HIS A 84 -14.03 21.87 -1.83
C HIS A 84 -13.54 21.58 -3.26
N GLU A 85 -13.29 22.62 -4.05
CA GLU A 85 -12.95 22.51 -5.47
C GLU A 85 -11.64 21.75 -5.75
N ARG A 86 -10.72 21.80 -4.78
CA ARG A 86 -9.40 21.13 -4.89
C ARG A 86 -9.34 19.75 -4.26
N LEU A 87 -10.45 19.25 -3.72
CA LEU A 87 -10.51 17.92 -3.10
C LEU A 87 -11.20 16.91 -4.01
N TYR A 88 -10.59 15.74 -4.14
CA TYR A 88 -11.07 14.66 -4.99
C TYR A 88 -11.03 13.34 -4.23
N ASN A 89 -12.06 12.52 -4.44
CA ASN A 89 -12.02 11.11 -4.11
C ASN A 89 -11.14 10.38 -5.11
N VAL A 90 -10.33 9.46 -4.62
CA VAL A 90 -9.44 8.64 -5.44
C VAL A 90 -9.99 7.22 -5.51
N GLU A 91 -10.21 6.74 -6.72
CA GLU A 91 -10.45 5.33 -7.00
C GLU A 91 -9.22 4.79 -7.73
N THR A 92 -8.55 3.78 -7.15
CA THR A 92 -7.38 3.17 -7.80
C THR A 92 -7.83 2.09 -8.77
N LEU A 93 -7.62 2.32 -10.07
CA LEU A 93 -7.97 1.37 -11.13
C LEU A 93 -6.88 0.31 -11.32
N VAL A 94 -5.61 0.74 -11.27
CA VAL A 94 -4.45 -0.16 -11.39
C VAL A 94 -3.38 0.27 -10.40
N LYS A 95 -2.92 -0.67 -9.58
CA LYS A 95 -1.81 -0.46 -8.65
C LYS A 95 -0.49 -0.71 -9.37
N SER A 96 0.46 0.21 -9.21
CA SER A 96 1.82 0.00 -9.72
C SER A 96 2.49 -1.16 -8.99
N PRO A 97 3.28 -1.98 -9.71
CA PRO A 97 4.19 -2.91 -9.07
C PRO A 97 5.30 -2.10 -8.38
N ARG A 98 5.14 -1.87 -7.07
CA ARG A 98 6.20 -1.30 -6.23
C ARG A 98 7.16 -2.42 -5.84
N PRO A 99 8.44 -2.37 -6.22
CA PRO A 99 9.43 -3.28 -5.68
C PRO A 99 9.52 -3.00 -4.18
N GLN A 100 9.15 -3.97 -3.35
CA GLN A 100 9.51 -3.92 -1.95
C GLN A 100 11.01 -4.17 -1.87
N LEU A 101 11.79 -3.10 -1.89
CA LEU A 101 13.22 -3.20 -1.69
C LEU A 101 13.45 -3.57 -0.22
N PRO A 102 13.96 -4.78 0.09
CA PRO A 102 14.37 -5.07 1.45
C PRO A 102 15.45 -4.06 1.85
N ALA A 103 15.43 -3.63 3.11
CA ALA A 103 16.50 -2.81 3.66
C ALA A 103 17.83 -3.58 3.49
N ARG A 104 18.68 -3.14 2.57
CA ARG A 104 19.98 -3.78 2.32
C ARG A 104 21.04 -3.09 3.16
N HIS A 105 21.63 -3.85 4.07
CA HIS A 105 22.82 -3.44 4.79
C HIS A 105 24.06 -3.96 4.05
N GLY A 106 24.98 -3.06 3.71
CA GLY A 106 26.24 -3.39 3.05
C GLY A 106 26.54 -2.50 1.84
N PRO A 107 27.73 -2.64 1.24
CA PRO A 107 28.09 -1.93 0.01
C PRO A 107 27.11 -2.22 -1.12
N ALA A 108 26.88 -1.26 -2.00
CA ALA A 108 25.97 -1.42 -3.15
C ALA A 108 26.40 -2.62 -4.02
N GLN A 109 25.53 -3.63 -4.13
CA GLN A 109 25.74 -4.78 -5.02
C GLN A 109 24.92 -4.60 -6.29
N VAL A 110 25.60 -4.64 -7.45
CA VAL A 110 24.97 -4.49 -8.78
C VAL A 110 24.42 -5.81 -9.34
N ALA A 111 24.90 -6.95 -8.85
CA ALA A 111 24.42 -8.28 -9.22
C ALA A 111 23.33 -8.73 -8.24
N THR A 112 22.17 -8.09 -8.28
CA THR A 112 21.05 -8.51 -7.44
C THR A 112 20.30 -9.67 -8.09
N ASP A 113 19.70 -10.54 -7.27
CA ASP A 113 18.86 -11.63 -7.79
C ASP A 113 17.70 -11.09 -8.64
N ALA A 114 17.18 -9.91 -8.30
CA ALA A 114 16.16 -9.22 -9.09
C ALA A 114 16.66 -8.81 -10.49
N TYR A 115 17.91 -8.32 -10.58
CA TYR A 115 18.54 -8.00 -11.87
C TYR A 115 18.72 -9.27 -12.71
N ARG A 116 19.21 -10.36 -12.11
CA ARG A 116 19.39 -11.66 -12.76
C ARG A 116 18.06 -12.23 -13.26
N THR A 117 17.05 -12.25 -12.39
CA THR A 117 15.71 -12.76 -12.70
C THR A 117 15.04 -11.98 -13.82
N ASN A 118 15.15 -10.65 -13.80
CA ASN A 118 14.59 -9.81 -14.87
C ASN A 118 15.35 -10.04 -16.20
N TRP A 119 16.67 -10.22 -16.14
CA TRP A 119 17.47 -10.58 -17.31
C TRP A 119 17.06 -11.94 -17.90
N ASP A 120 16.90 -12.97 -17.08
CA ASP A 120 16.45 -14.30 -17.50
C ASP A 120 15.01 -14.28 -18.05
N ASN A 121 14.14 -13.41 -17.53
CA ASN A 121 12.79 -13.24 -18.08
C ASN A 121 12.80 -12.59 -19.47
N ILE A 122 13.71 -11.65 -19.73
CA ILE A 122 13.80 -10.93 -21.02
C ILE A 122 14.57 -11.78 -22.05
N PHE A 123 15.62 -12.47 -21.64
CA PHE A 123 16.60 -13.11 -22.55
C PHE A 123 16.74 -14.63 -22.39
N GLY A 124 16.17 -15.23 -21.34
CA GLY A 124 16.41 -16.63 -20.98
C GLY A 124 15.53 -17.68 -21.68
N LYS A 125 14.50 -17.28 -22.44
CA LYS A 125 13.63 -18.22 -23.17
C LYS A 125 14.07 -18.44 -24.62
N THR A 126 15.24 -19.07 -24.80
CA THR A 126 15.58 -19.74 -26.06
C THR A 126 16.67 -20.81 -25.90
N SER A 127 16.48 -21.75 -24.98
CA SER A 127 17.15 -23.05 -25.08
C SER A 127 16.44 -24.07 -24.19
N SER A 128 15.57 -24.89 -24.79
CA SER A 128 15.35 -26.32 -24.44
C SER A 128 13.95 -26.82 -24.85
N SER A 129 13.78 -27.11 -26.15
CA SER A 129 12.92 -28.17 -26.73
C SER A 129 13.03 -27.98 -28.26
N GLU A 130 13.61 -28.86 -29.08
CA GLU A 130 13.37 -30.29 -29.22
C GLU A 130 14.65 -31.00 -29.68
N GLY A 131 15.15 -31.91 -28.85
CA GLY A 131 15.87 -33.08 -29.35
C GLY A 131 14.87 -34.22 -29.50
N ASN A 132 14.32 -34.43 -30.70
CA ASN A 132 13.69 -35.70 -31.07
C ASN A 132 13.64 -35.86 -32.60
N GLY A 133 14.24 -36.94 -33.11
CA GLY A 133 14.03 -37.41 -34.48
C GLY A 133 15.27 -37.48 -35.38
N ALA A 134 16.08 -38.53 -35.22
CA ALA A 134 16.95 -39.01 -36.30
C ALA A 134 16.31 -40.28 -36.90
N PRO A 135 16.02 -40.35 -38.22
CA PRO A 135 15.61 -41.59 -38.86
C PRO A 135 16.84 -42.43 -39.25
N ASN A 136 16.73 -43.76 -39.06
CA ASN A 136 17.61 -44.76 -39.69
C ASN A 136 17.26 -44.94 -41.16
#